data_AF-A0A067BTZ8-F1
#
_entry.id   AF-A0A067BTZ8-F1
#
_cell.length_a   1.000
_cell.length_b   1.000
_cell.length_c   1.000
_cell.angle_alpha   90.00
_cell.angle_beta   90.00
_cell.angle_gamma   90.00
#
_symmetry.space_group_name_H-M   'P 1'
#
loop_
_entity.id
_entity.type
_entity.pdbx_description
1 polymer ?
#
loop_
_entity_poly.entity_id
_entity_poly.type
_entity_poly.pdbx_seq_one_letter_code
_entity_poly.pdbx_strand_id
1 'polypeptide(L)'
;MNNQPLPTLEFVKTGFLFKRGAGGLFGRKNWKPRYFELTDSTLRYYSYQKGKKKGELRLDGIGRDAIEVMPTDSKKTGTSKSTIWRIAIQTPKRRLLLAASTEYEMNEWIYAL
;
A
#
# COMPACT_ATOMS: atom_id res chain seq x y z
N MET A 1 14.63 3.06 -38.22
CA MET A 1 13.60 2.47 -37.34
C MET A 1 14.04 2.74 -35.92
N ASN A 2 13.49 3.76 -35.26
CA ASN A 2 13.94 4.20 -33.94
C ASN A 2 13.31 3.32 -32.86
N ASN A 3 14.09 2.39 -32.32
CA ASN A 3 13.73 1.62 -31.13
C ASN A 3 13.92 2.51 -29.89
N GLN A 4 13.04 3.50 -29.70
CA GLN A 4 12.91 4.15 -28.41
C GLN A 4 12.34 3.10 -27.44
N PRO A 5 13.02 2.78 -26.32
CA PRO A 5 12.45 1.91 -25.31
C PRO A 5 11.14 2.56 -24.83
N LEU A 6 10.08 1.76 -24.76
CA LEU A 6 8.83 2.19 -24.11
C LEU A 6 9.20 2.73 -22.72
N PRO A 7 8.61 3.86 -22.27
CA PRO A 7 8.92 4.42 -20.96
C PRO A 7 8.73 3.31 -19.94
N THR A 8 9.83 2.85 -19.37
CA THR A 8 9.80 1.95 -18.22
C THR A 8 9.05 2.74 -17.16
N LEU A 9 7.90 2.24 -16.71
CA LEU A 9 7.25 2.77 -15.52
C LEU A 9 8.26 2.64 -14.39
N GLU A 10 9.03 3.70 -14.16
CA GLU A 10 10.07 3.69 -13.14
C GLU A 10 9.34 3.69 -11.80
N PHE A 11 9.57 2.64 -11.02
CA PHE A 11 8.95 2.54 -9.72
C PHE A 11 9.68 3.47 -8.76
N VAL A 12 8.96 4.44 -8.20
CA VAL A 12 9.45 5.35 -7.16
C VAL A 12 9.86 4.54 -5.92
N LYS A 13 9.05 3.53 -5.58
CA LYS A 13 9.34 2.63 -4.45
C LYS A 13 8.72 1.27 -4.66
N THR A 14 9.41 0.22 -4.23
CA THR A 14 8.85 -1.13 -4.14
C THR A 14 9.21 -1.76 -2.80
N GLY A 15 8.40 -2.71 -2.34
CA GLY A 15 8.66 -3.39 -1.07
C GLY A 15 7.46 -4.15 -0.53
N PHE A 16 7.66 -4.86 0.59
CA PHE A 16 6.58 -5.58 1.25
C PHE A 16 5.91 -4.71 2.30
N LEU A 17 4.57 -4.69 2.28
CA LEU A 17 3.76 -4.13 3.37
C LEU A 17 2.70 -5.14 3.79
N PHE A 18 2.27 -5.08 5.04
CA PHE A 18 1.06 -5.77 5.45
C PHE A 18 -0.15 -4.94 5.03
N LYS A 19 -1.05 -5.55 4.27
CA LYS A 19 -2.31 -4.94 3.85
C LYS A 19 -3.47 -5.50 4.66
N ARG A 20 -4.33 -4.62 5.20
CA ARG A 20 -5.60 -5.05 5.82
C ARG A 20 -6.59 -5.53 4.73
N GLY A 21 -7.15 -6.71 4.92
CA GLY A 21 -8.25 -7.23 4.09
C GLY A 21 -9.52 -6.40 4.29
N ALA A 22 -10.39 -6.37 3.28
CA ALA A 22 -11.67 -5.64 3.34
C ALA A 22 -12.71 -6.31 4.27
N GLY A 23 -12.44 -7.55 4.72
CA GLY A 23 -13.46 -8.43 5.30
C GLY A 23 -14.11 -9.21 4.16
N GLY A 24 -13.79 -10.50 4.05
CA GLY A 24 -14.41 -11.38 3.05
C GLY A 24 -15.83 -11.79 3.46
N LEU A 25 -16.33 -12.91 2.94
CA LEU A 25 -17.69 -13.42 3.17
C LEU A 25 -18.09 -13.56 4.66
N PHE A 26 -17.10 -13.67 5.56
CA PHE A 26 -17.30 -13.77 7.02
C PHE A 26 -16.84 -12.54 7.79
N GLY A 27 -16.67 -11.38 7.13
CA GLY A 27 -16.33 -10.09 7.76
C GLY A 27 -14.94 -9.98 8.38
N ARG A 28 -14.16 -11.08 8.48
CA ARG A 28 -12.84 -11.09 9.12
C ARG A 28 -11.81 -10.25 8.34
N LYS A 29 -11.31 -9.19 8.98
CA LYS A 29 -10.29 -8.29 8.43
C LYS A 29 -8.89 -8.74 8.86
N ASN A 30 -8.29 -9.63 8.07
CA ASN A 30 -6.92 -10.10 8.32
C ASN A 30 -5.89 -9.22 7.62
N TRP A 31 -4.73 -9.04 8.27
CA TRP A 31 -3.54 -8.44 7.66
C TRP A 31 -2.78 -9.50 6.85
N LYS A 32 -2.39 -9.19 5.62
CA LYS A 32 -1.64 -10.10 4.74
C LYS A 32 -0.44 -9.39 4.13
N PRO A 33 0.75 -10.01 4.08
CA PRO A 33 1.88 -9.43 3.36
C PRO A 33 1.57 -9.36 1.86
N ARG A 34 1.90 -8.24 1.23
CA ARG A 34 1.79 -8.03 -0.22
C ARG A 34 3.02 -7.28 -0.67
N TYR A 35 3.49 -7.61 -1.87
CA TYR A 35 4.52 -6.83 -2.53
C TYR A 35 3.84 -5.65 -3.21
N PHE A 36 4.34 -4.44 -2.97
CA PHE A 36 3.83 -3.20 -3.49
C PHE A 36 4.83 -2.60 -4.49
N GLU A 37 4.27 -2.00 -5.53
CA GLU A 37 4.99 -1.23 -6.55
C GLU A 37 4.30 0.12 -6.67
N LEU A 38 5.04 1.18 -6.38
CA LEU A 38 4.58 2.56 -6.48
C LEU A 38 5.19 3.21 -7.71
N THR A 39 4.35 3.82 -8.52
CA THR A 39 4.70 4.78 -9.56
C THR A 39 4.09 6.14 -9.21
N ASP A 40 4.45 7.19 -9.94
CA ASP A 40 3.93 8.55 -9.71
C ASP A 40 2.39 8.65 -9.64
N SER A 41 1.70 7.78 -10.38
CA SER A 41 0.23 7.80 -10.48
C SER A 41 -0.48 6.60 -9.86
N THR A 42 0.24 5.54 -9.46
CA THR A 42 -0.41 4.29 -9.04
C THR A 42 0.37 3.51 -7.99
N LEU A 43 -0.37 2.97 -7.01
CA LEU A 43 0.12 1.98 -6.06
C LEU A 43 -0.50 0.62 -6.37
N ARG A 44 0.31 -0.30 -6.91
CA ARG A 44 -0.10 -1.67 -7.25
C ARG A 44 0.35 -2.64 -6.17
N TYR A 45 -0.38 -3.74 -6.00
CA TYR A 45 0.02 -4.78 -5.06
C TYR A 45 -0.28 -6.20 -5.54
N TYR A 46 0.62 -7.11 -5.16
CA TYR A 46 0.71 -8.47 -5.68
C TYR A 46 0.78 -9.47 -4.53
N SER A 47 0.50 -10.74 -4.81
CA SER A 47 0.61 -11.79 -3.78
C SER A 47 2.01 -11.88 -3.17
N TYR A 48 3.03 -11.68 -3.99
CA TYR A 48 4.47 -11.63 -3.67
C TYR A 48 5.17 -10.95 -4.87
N GLN A 49 6.48 -10.72 -4.80
CA GLN A 49 7.24 -10.10 -5.88
C GLN A 49 7.16 -10.94 -7.17
N LYS A 50 6.80 -10.32 -8.30
CA LYS A 50 6.48 -11.02 -9.58
C LYS A 50 5.28 -11.99 -9.49
N GLY A 51 4.47 -11.90 -8.44
CA GLY A 51 3.26 -12.72 -8.26
C GLY A 51 2.03 -12.15 -8.96
N LYS A 52 0.87 -12.77 -8.74
CA LYS A 52 -0.41 -12.29 -9.31
C LYS A 52 -0.82 -10.94 -8.71
N LYS A 53 -1.13 -9.96 -9.56
CA LYS A 53 -1.73 -8.67 -9.16
C LYS A 53 -3.04 -8.91 -8.40
N LYS A 54 -3.16 -8.31 -7.21
CA LYS A 54 -4.33 -8.42 -6.33
C LYS A 54 -5.15 -7.14 -6.25
N GLY A 55 -4.62 -6.05 -6.79
CA GLY A 55 -5.33 -4.81 -6.96
C GLY A 55 -4.37 -3.66 -7.18
N GLU A 56 -4.96 -2.48 -7.33
CA GLU A 56 -4.24 -1.23 -7.47
C GLU A 56 -5.06 -0.08 -6.91
N LEU A 57 -4.39 1.03 -6.71
CA LEU A 57 -4.92 2.31 -6.30
C LEU A 57 -4.37 3.36 -7.26
N ARG A 58 -5.25 4.14 -7.88
CA ARG A 58 -4.83 5.36 -8.60
C ARG A 58 -4.63 6.47 -7.59
N LEU A 59 -3.54 7.22 -7.76
CA LEU A 59 -3.13 8.31 -6.89
C LEU A 59 -3.35 9.69 -7.55
N ASP A 60 -3.83 9.71 -8.80
CA ASP A 60 -4.13 10.95 -9.52
C ASP A 60 -5.11 11.82 -8.71
N GLY A 61 -4.70 13.04 -8.39
CA GLY A 61 -5.51 14.00 -7.64
C GLY A 61 -5.65 13.69 -6.14
N ILE A 62 -4.86 12.77 -5.60
CA ILE A 62 -4.79 12.51 -4.16
C ILE A 62 -3.72 13.41 -3.55
N GLY A 63 -4.11 14.28 -2.62
CA GLY A 63 -3.19 15.11 -1.85
C GLY A 63 -2.64 14.37 -0.63
N ARG A 64 -1.64 14.97 0.02
CA ARG A 64 -1.05 14.46 1.29
C ARG A 64 -2.09 14.34 2.41
N ASP A 65 -3.14 15.15 2.37
CA ASP A 65 -4.27 15.13 3.30
C ASP A 65 -5.06 13.80 3.27
N ALA A 66 -4.95 13.05 2.18
CA ALA A 66 -5.56 11.73 2.07
C ALA A 66 -4.77 10.62 2.81
N ILE A 67 -3.57 10.93 3.30
CA ILE A 67 -2.72 10.00 4.03
C ILE A 67 -2.84 10.27 5.52
N GLU A 68 -3.43 9.33 6.24
CA GLU A 68 -3.48 9.34 7.70
C GLU A 68 -2.35 8.47 8.25
N VAL A 69 -1.43 9.10 8.99
CA VAL A 69 -0.33 8.41 9.67
C VAL A 69 -0.80 7.95 11.05
N MET A 70 -0.50 6.71 11.42
CA MET A 70 -0.90 6.08 12.68
C MET A 70 -2.42 6.21 12.98
N PRO A 71 -3.29 5.74 12.05
CA PRO A 71 -4.73 5.93 12.15
C PRO A 71 -5.32 5.39 13.45
N THR A 72 -6.08 6.25 14.14
CA THR A 72 -6.56 6.00 15.51
C THR A 72 -7.58 4.86 15.59
N ASP A 73 -8.31 4.61 14.50
CA ASP A 73 -9.31 3.55 14.35
C ASP A 73 -8.70 2.20 13.92
N SER A 74 -7.39 2.16 13.71
CA SER A 74 -6.65 0.97 13.28
C SER A 74 -5.46 0.72 14.22
N LYS A 75 -5.72 0.73 15.53
CA LYS A 75 -4.75 0.30 16.54
C LYS A 75 -4.47 -1.20 16.43
N LYS A 76 -3.29 -1.64 16.86
CA LYS A 76 -2.98 -3.07 16.98
C LYS A 76 -3.69 -3.60 18.23
N THR A 77 -4.60 -4.56 18.05
CA THR A 77 -5.45 -5.09 19.13
C THR A 77 -5.24 -6.58 19.42
N GLY A 78 -4.31 -7.25 18.73
CA GLY A 78 -4.13 -8.70 18.87
C GLY A 78 -2.94 -9.28 18.10
N THR A 79 -3.03 -10.58 17.80
CA THR A 79 -1.95 -11.47 17.32
C THR A 79 -1.56 -11.34 15.85
N SER A 80 -2.10 -10.35 15.11
CA SER A 80 -1.74 -10.20 13.69
C SER A 80 -0.23 -10.02 13.53
N LYS A 81 0.33 -10.61 12.46
CA LYS A 81 1.76 -10.45 12.12
C LYS A 81 2.14 -9.02 11.67
N SER A 82 1.16 -8.15 11.45
CA SER A 82 1.41 -6.74 11.13
C SER A 82 1.88 -5.95 12.35
N THR A 83 2.52 -4.82 12.12
CA THR A 83 3.06 -3.96 13.16
C THR A 83 2.06 -2.85 13.56
N ILE A 84 2.51 -1.96 14.42
CA ILE A 84 1.83 -0.70 14.76
C ILE A 84 2.04 0.41 13.73
N TRP A 85 3.11 0.34 12.93
CA TRP A 85 3.54 1.38 11.98
C TRP A 85 2.62 1.39 10.77
N ARG A 86 1.52 2.15 10.86
CA ARG A 86 0.38 2.06 9.95
C ARG A 86 0.12 3.38 9.26
N ILE A 87 -0.30 3.28 8.00
CA ILE A 87 -0.86 4.38 7.24
C ILE A 87 -2.21 3.98 6.66
N ALA A 88 -3.13 4.93 6.55
CA ALA A 88 -4.33 4.79 5.76
C ALA A 88 -4.27 5.74 4.57
N ILE A 89 -4.51 5.22 3.36
CA ILE A 89 -4.63 6.01 2.15
C ILE A 89 -6.11 6.04 1.78
N GLN A 90 -6.72 7.22 1.90
CA GLN A 90 -8.10 7.45 1.54
C GLN A 90 -8.20 7.82 0.05
N THR A 91 -9.08 7.14 -0.68
CA THR A 91 -9.44 7.54 -2.04
C THR A 91 -10.94 7.60 -2.17
N PRO A 92 -11.50 8.23 -3.22
CA PRO A 92 -12.94 8.26 -3.42
C PRO A 92 -13.57 6.85 -3.47
N LYS A 93 -12.83 5.85 -3.94
CA LYS A 93 -13.33 4.48 -4.09
C LYS A 93 -13.14 3.62 -2.83
N ARG A 94 -12.12 3.88 -2.01
CA ARG A 94 -11.78 3.02 -0.86
C ARG A 94 -10.78 3.66 0.09
N ARG A 95 -10.75 3.16 1.32
CA ARG A 95 -9.64 3.33 2.27
C ARG A 95 -8.73 2.11 2.28
N LEU A 96 -7.44 2.30 2.03
CA LEU A 96 -6.43 1.25 2.06
C LEU A 96 -5.60 1.38 3.34
N LEU A 97 -5.62 0.35 4.20
CA LEU A 97 -4.80 0.31 5.41
C LEU A 97 -3.59 -0.59 5.20
N LEU A 98 -2.42 -0.01 5.45
CA LEU A 98 -1.10 -0.63 5.29
C LEU A 98 -0.35 -0.57 6.61
N ALA A 99 0.55 -1.52 6.82
CA ALA A 99 1.51 -1.50 7.92
C ALA A 99 2.90 -1.87 7.41
N ALA A 100 3.88 -1.02 7.72
CA ALA A 100 5.29 -1.23 7.46
C ALA A 100 5.93 -2.08 8.57
N SER A 101 7.11 -2.62 8.34
CA SER A 101 7.82 -3.45 9.33
C SER A 101 8.44 -2.59 10.43
N THR A 102 8.81 -1.34 10.11
CA THR A 102 9.43 -0.38 11.02
C THR A 102 8.86 1.02 10.80
N GLU A 103 9.11 1.93 11.75
CA GLU A 103 8.80 3.35 11.60
C GLU A 103 9.57 3.97 10.43
N TYR A 104 10.86 3.64 10.29
CA TYR A 104 11.69 4.10 9.18
C TYR A 104 11.07 3.71 7.83
N GLU A 105 10.68 2.44 7.66
CA GLU A 105 10.03 1.98 6.44
C GLU A 105 8.69 2.69 6.22
N MET A 106 7.91 2.95 7.28
CA MET A 106 6.66 3.70 7.18
C MET A 106 6.91 5.12 6.64
N ASN A 107 7.88 5.84 7.21
CA ASN A 107 8.23 7.20 6.78
C ASN A 107 8.73 7.21 5.34
N GLU A 108 9.56 6.25 4.96
CA GLU A 108 10.01 6.03 3.58
C GLU A 108 8.86 5.84 2.59
N TRP A 109 7.80 5.13 2.97
CA TRP A 109 6.60 5.01 2.14
C TRP A 109 5.77 6.30 2.12
N ILE A 110 5.70 7.05 3.21
CA ILE A 110 5.01 8.35 3.28
C ILE A 110 5.71 9.37 2.39
N TYR A 111 7.05 9.43 2.39
CA TYR A 111 7.80 10.37 1.55
C TYR A 111 7.68 10.07 0.06
N ALA A 112 7.51 8.80 -0.31
CA ALA A 112 7.37 8.38 -1.70
C ALA A 112 5.95 8.57 -2.26
N LEU A 113 4.93 8.65 -1.39
CA LEU A 113 3.52 8.83 -1.73
C LEU A 113 3.13 10.32 -1.81
#